data_AF-A0A928A2X9-F1
#
_entry.id   AF-A0A928A2X9-F1
#
_cell.length_a   1.000
_cell.length_b   1.000
_cell.length_c   1.000
_cell.angle_alpha   90.00
_cell.angle_beta   90.00
_cell.angle_gamma   90.00
#
_symmetry.space_group_name_H-M   'P 1'
#
loop_
_entity.id
_entity.type
_entity.pdbx_description
1 polymer ?
#
loop_
_entity_poly.entity_id
_entity_poly.type
_entity_poly.pdbx_seq_one_letter_code
_entity_poly.pdbx_strand_id
1 'polypeptide(L)'
;MSNTEKESLAINIQIIASIVSIGTIIISVLLLYNQQLELEKKEPILTAKQAQKLSTFNRSLILIIVIIFLIINFILYDISKKEGEDLTPYNLQILASVLTVIASAIALYVVLQERNGKQISDVENPII
;
A
#
# COMPACT_ATOMS: atom_id res chain seq x y z
N MET A 1 15.93 22.28 14.51
CA MET A 1 14.65 21.69 14.95
C MET A 1 14.88 20.91 16.24
N SER A 2 14.07 21.19 17.27
CA SER A 2 13.99 20.41 18.51
C SER A 2 13.40 19.02 18.23
N ASN A 3 13.53 18.09 19.19
CA ASN A 3 12.91 16.77 19.06
C ASN A 3 11.38 16.88 18.95
N THR A 4 10.75 17.72 19.76
CA THR A 4 9.30 17.98 19.73
C THR A 4 8.84 18.49 18.36
N GLU A 5 9.60 19.38 17.73
CA GLU A 5 9.27 19.85 16.38
C GLU A 5 9.37 18.71 15.34
N LYS A 6 10.37 17.83 15.47
CA LYS A 6 10.55 16.69 14.55
C LYS A 6 9.46 15.65 14.72
N GLU A 7 9.09 15.37 15.96
CA GLU A 7 8.00 14.47 16.30
C GLU A 7 6.67 14.99 15.75
N SER A 8 6.37 16.28 15.97
CA SER A 8 5.17 16.91 15.42
C SER A 8 5.13 16.85 13.89
N LEU A 9 6.26 17.11 13.22
CA LEU A 9 6.36 17.00 11.77
C LEU A 9 6.15 15.56 11.29
N ALA A 10 6.74 14.58 11.98
CA ALA A 10 6.58 13.16 11.70
C ALA A 10 5.10 12.73 11.78
N ILE A 11 4.41 13.13 12.85
CA ILE A 11 2.98 12.86 13.05
C ILE A 11 2.15 13.53 11.95
N ASN A 12 2.43 14.78 11.61
CA ASN A 12 1.72 15.47 10.52
C ASN A 12 1.88 14.76 9.16
N ILE A 13 3.08 14.25 8.87
CA ILE A 13 3.32 13.46 7.65
C ILE A 13 2.51 12.17 7.67
N GLN A 14 2.44 11.46 8.80
CA GLN A 14 1.60 10.26 8.94
C GLN A 14 0.11 10.57 8.77
N ILE A 15 -0.38 11.70 9.27
CA ILE A 15 -1.77 12.13 9.07
C ILE A 15 -2.05 12.32 7.58
N ILE A 16 -1.18 13.04 6.87
CA ILE A 16 -1.34 13.25 5.41
C ILE A 16 -1.28 11.90 4.68
N ALA A 17 -0.30 11.04 5.00
CA ALA A 17 -0.17 9.72 4.40
C ALA A 17 -1.41 8.84 4.66
N SER A 18 -2.02 8.96 5.84
CA SER A 18 -3.26 8.27 6.20
C SER A 18 -4.43 8.74 5.34
N ILE A 19 -4.59 10.06 5.15
CA ILE A 19 -5.63 10.62 4.27
C ILE A 19 -5.44 10.13 2.83
N VAL A 20 -4.20 10.13 2.32
CA VAL A 20 -3.90 9.62 0.97
C VAL A 20 -4.20 8.11 0.87
N SER A 21 -3.96 7.34 1.93
CA SER A 21 -4.28 5.91 1.96
C SER A 21 -5.78 5.63 1.86
N ILE A 22 -6.65 6.52 2.37
CA ILE A 22 -8.10 6.41 2.14
C ILE A 22 -8.40 6.51 0.64
N GLY A 23 -7.70 7.38 -0.09
CA GLY A 23 -7.80 7.46 -1.55
C GLY A 23 -7.41 6.15 -2.26
N THR A 24 -6.37 5.46 -1.79
CA THR A 24 -5.98 4.16 -2.39
C THR A 24 -7.00 3.06 -2.12
N ILE A 25 -7.68 3.10 -0.96
CA ILE A 25 -8.80 2.20 -0.66
C ILE A 25 -9.95 2.45 -1.64
N ILE A 26 -10.33 3.71 -1.88
CA ILE A 26 -11.39 4.07 -2.84
C ILE A 26 -11.05 3.55 -4.25
N ILE A 27 -9.81 3.74 -4.71
CA ILE A 27 -9.36 3.22 -6.02
C ILE A 27 -9.43 1.69 -6.04
N SER A 28 -9.06 1.03 -4.95
CA SER A 28 -9.14 -0.44 -4.84
C SER A 28 -10.57 -0.94 -4.95
N VAL A 29 -11.52 -0.27 -4.29
CA VAL A 29 -12.95 -0.59 -4.37
C VAL A 29 -13.47 -0.41 -5.80
N LEU A 30 -13.09 0.68 -6.48
CA LEU A 30 -13.47 0.91 -7.88
C LEU A 30 -12.96 -0.21 -8.80
N LEU A 31 -11.71 -0.64 -8.62
CA LEU A 31 -11.12 -1.73 -9.41
C LEU A 31 -11.83 -3.06 -9.17
N LEU A 32 -12.14 -3.39 -7.92
CA LEU A 32 -12.89 -4.61 -7.57
C LEU A 32 -14.31 -4.58 -8.15
N TYR A 33 -14.98 -3.43 -8.08
CA TYR A 33 -16.30 -3.28 -8.68
C TYR A 33 -16.25 -3.41 -10.21
N ASN A 34 -15.23 -2.85 -10.86
CA ASN A 34 -15.02 -3.04 -12.30
C ASN A 34 -14.85 -4.53 -12.65
N GLN A 35 -14.02 -5.25 -11.90
CA GLN A 35 -13.81 -6.69 -12.09
C GLN A 35 -15.10 -7.50 -11.89
N GLN A 36 -15.93 -7.12 -10.91
CA GLN A 36 -17.23 -7.74 -10.69
C GLN A 36 -18.16 -7.58 -11.91
N LEU A 37 -18.20 -6.38 -12.52
CA LEU A 37 -19.00 -6.15 -13.73
C LEU A 37 -18.53 -7.03 -14.91
N GLU A 38 -17.21 -7.19 -15.08
CA GLU A 38 -16.65 -8.06 -16.11
C GLU A 38 -17.07 -9.53 -15.90
N LEU A 39 -17.02 -10.02 -14.66
CA LEU A 39 -17.47 -11.38 -14.30
C LEU A 39 -18.97 -11.59 -14.54
N GLU A 40 -19.78 -10.56 -14.31
CA GLU A 40 -21.22 -10.55 -14.59
C GLU A 40 -21.57 -10.35 -16.07
N LYS A 41 -20.55 -10.26 -16.96
CA LYS A 41 -20.71 -9.95 -18.40
C LYS A 41 -21.45 -8.65 -18.66
N LYS A 42 -21.35 -7.69 -17.73
CA LYS A 42 -21.85 -6.31 -17.87
C LYS A 42 -20.76 -5.43 -18.46
N GLU A 43 -21.16 -4.25 -18.97
CA GLU A 43 -20.20 -3.27 -19.46
C GLU A 43 -19.37 -2.71 -18.27
N PRO A 44 -18.03 -2.87 -18.28
CA PRO A 44 -17.18 -2.36 -17.21
C PRO A 44 -17.02 -0.83 -17.29
N ILE A 45 -16.75 -0.21 -16.15
CA ILE A 45 -16.50 1.24 -16.04
C ILE A 45 -15.19 1.63 -16.73
N LEU A 46 -14.20 0.75 -16.65
CA LEU A 46 -12.86 0.92 -17.17
C LEU A 46 -12.60 -0.13 -18.24
N THR A 47 -11.95 0.28 -19.34
CA THR A 47 -11.35 -0.69 -20.26
C THR A 47 -10.26 -1.49 -19.56
N ALA A 48 -9.98 -2.72 -20.02
CA ALA A 48 -8.92 -3.56 -19.46
C ALA A 48 -7.56 -2.82 -19.34
N LYS A 49 -7.22 -2.01 -20.34
CA LYS A 49 -5.98 -1.19 -20.33
C LYS A 49 -6.01 -0.11 -19.25
N GLN A 50 -7.15 0.54 -19.04
CA GLN A 50 -7.32 1.54 -17.97
C GLN A 50 -7.29 0.89 -16.59
N ALA A 51 -8.00 -0.23 -16.41
CA ALA A 51 -8.00 -1.00 -15.16
C ALA A 51 -6.58 -1.45 -14.80
N GLN A 52 -5.82 -2.00 -15.75
CA GLN A 52 -4.43 -2.43 -15.52
C GLN A 52 -3.53 -1.26 -15.11
N LYS A 53 -3.63 -0.13 -15.82
CA LYS A 53 -2.81 1.06 -15.52
C LYS A 53 -3.14 1.62 -14.15
N LEU A 54 -4.44 1.70 -13.82
CA LEU A 54 -4.91 2.20 -12.53
C LEU A 54 -4.52 1.26 -11.38
N SER A 55 -4.62 -0.06 -11.58
CA SER A 55 -4.15 -1.07 -10.62
C SER A 55 -2.66 -0.95 -10.34
N THR A 56 -1.84 -0.84 -11.40
CA THR A 56 -0.38 -0.66 -11.27
C THR A 56 -0.04 0.63 -10.51
N PHE A 57 -0.71 1.73 -10.85
CA PHE A 57 -0.54 3.00 -10.16
C PHE A 57 -0.92 2.89 -8.67
N ASN A 58 -2.08 2.30 -8.38
CA ASN A 58 -2.59 2.16 -7.03
C ASN A 58 -1.65 1.30 -6.15
N ARG A 59 -1.16 0.17 -6.67
CA ARG A 59 -0.18 -0.67 -5.94
C ARG A 59 1.16 0.02 -5.73
N SER A 60 1.63 0.79 -6.71
CA SER A 60 2.84 1.62 -6.56
C SER A 60 2.66 2.69 -5.48
N LEU A 61 1.50 3.36 -5.46
CA LEU A 61 1.18 4.39 -4.49
C LEU A 61 1.08 3.81 -3.07
N ILE A 62 0.45 2.64 -2.90
CA ILE A 62 0.42 1.93 -1.62
C ILE A 62 1.83 1.62 -1.13
N LEU A 63 2.71 1.09 -1.99
CA LEU A 63 4.10 0.81 -1.64
C LEU A 63 4.84 2.08 -1.16
N ILE A 64 4.67 3.20 -1.86
CA ILE A 64 5.25 4.49 -1.45
C ILE A 64 4.75 4.92 -0.07
N ILE A 65 3.43 4.83 0.16
CA ILE A 65 2.82 5.21 1.45
C ILE A 65 3.41 4.37 2.58
N VAL A 66 3.50 3.05 2.42
CA VAL A 66 3.98 2.18 3.51
C VAL A 66 5.48 2.34 3.77
N ILE A 67 6.27 2.73 2.76
CA ILE A 67 7.67 3.15 2.94
C ILE A 67 7.73 4.45 3.75
N ILE A 68 6.85 5.42 3.50
CA ILE A 68 6.75 6.64 4.30
C ILE A 68 6.45 6.29 5.77
N PHE A 69 5.46 5.42 6.03
CA PHE A 69 5.17 4.97 7.40
C PHE A 69 6.39 4.32 8.07
N LEU A 70 7.13 3.46 7.36
CA LEU A 70 8.35 2.85 7.88
C LEU A 70 9.40 3.90 8.26
N ILE A 71 9.64 4.88 7.38
CA ILE A 71 10.60 5.97 7.63
C ILE A 71 10.19 6.76 8.88
N ILE A 72 8.91 7.14 8.99
CA ILE A 72 8.44 7.89 10.15
C ILE A 72 8.57 7.07 11.44
N ASN A 73 8.25 5.77 11.40
CA ASN A 73 8.37 4.90 12.57
C ASN A 73 9.83 4.80 13.07
N PHE A 74 10.81 4.81 12.17
CA PHE A 74 12.23 4.92 12.54
C PHE A 74 12.59 6.28 13.15
N ILE A 75 12.05 7.38 12.61
CA ILE A 75 12.28 8.73 13.17
C ILE A 75 11.73 8.82 14.59
N LEU A 76 10.49 8.35 14.81
CA LEU A 76 9.86 8.37 16.13
C LEU A 76 10.63 7.48 17.13
N TYR A 77 11.07 6.29 16.69
CA TYR A 77 11.93 5.44 17.50
C TYR A 77 13.23 6.14 17.96
N ASP A 78 13.92 6.85 17.06
CA ASP A 78 15.16 7.55 17.41
C ASP A 78 14.93 8.72 18.38
N ILE A 79 13.79 9.40 18.27
CA ILE A 79 13.39 10.47 19.20
C ILE A 79 13.09 9.87 20.59
N SER A 80 12.20 8.88 20.67
CA SER A 80 11.83 8.22 21.93
C SER A 80 13.01 7.57 22.64
N LYS A 81 13.96 7.02 21.87
CA LYS A 81 15.22 6.48 22.41
C LYS A 81 16.08 7.54 23.09
N LYS A 82 16.12 8.77 22.55
CA LYS A 82 16.87 9.88 23.15
C LYS A 82 16.18 10.44 24.39
N GLU A 83 14.87 10.29 24.47
CA GLU A 83 14.05 10.79 25.58
C GLU A 83 13.89 9.76 26.71
N GLY A 84 14.40 8.54 26.52
CA GLY A 84 14.40 7.49 27.54
C GLY A 84 13.04 6.81 27.72
N GLU A 85 12.20 6.88 26.69
CA GLU A 85 10.86 6.26 26.70
C GLU A 85 10.92 4.74 26.49
N ASP A 86 9.81 4.05 26.75
CA ASP A 86 9.68 2.64 26.39
C ASP A 86 9.64 2.47 24.86
N LEU A 87 10.61 1.72 24.33
CA LEU A 87 10.79 1.52 22.90
C LEU A 87 10.00 0.35 22.33
N THR A 88 9.37 -0.46 23.19
CA THR A 88 8.55 -1.61 22.80
C THR A 88 7.49 -1.27 21.74
N PRO A 89 6.63 -0.25 21.92
CA PRO A 89 5.62 0.09 20.92
C PRO A 89 6.22 0.52 19.57
N TYR A 90 7.34 1.23 19.57
CA TYR A 90 8.01 1.69 18.36
C TYR A 90 8.66 0.53 17.59
N ASN A 91 9.28 -0.42 18.30
CA ASN A 91 9.83 -1.62 17.69
C ASN A 91 8.76 -2.47 17.00
N LEU A 92 7.60 -2.65 17.64
CA LEU A 92 6.47 -3.37 17.05
C LEU A 92 5.92 -2.66 15.82
N GLN A 93 5.82 -1.32 15.86
CA GLN A 93 5.40 -0.51 14.71
C GLN A 93 6.37 -0.62 13.54
N ILE A 94 7.68 -0.58 13.78
CA ILE A 94 8.71 -0.78 12.74
C ILE A 94 8.56 -2.18 12.13
N LEU A 95 8.43 -3.23 12.95
CA LEU A 95 8.24 -4.60 12.47
C LEU A 95 6.98 -4.70 11.60
N ALA A 96 5.85 -4.17 12.05
CA ALA A 96 4.61 -4.15 11.30
C ALA A 96 4.77 -3.41 9.95
N SER A 97 5.47 -2.28 9.93
CA SER A 97 5.74 -1.53 8.70
C SER A 97 6.64 -2.30 7.74
N VAL A 98 7.68 -3.00 8.23
CA VAL A 98 8.54 -3.85 7.38
C VAL A 98 7.71 -4.96 6.72
N LEU A 99 6.87 -5.65 7.50
CA LEU A 99 5.97 -6.68 6.95
C LEU A 99 5.02 -6.11 5.90
N THR A 100 4.50 -4.91 6.15
CA THR A 100 3.59 -4.23 5.22
C THR A 100 4.29 -3.80 3.93
N VAL A 101 5.54 -3.31 4.01
CA VAL A 101 6.37 -3.02 2.83
C VAL A 101 6.57 -4.28 1.99
N ILE A 102 6.94 -5.41 2.61
CA ILE A 102 7.10 -6.69 1.91
C ILE A 102 5.79 -7.09 1.21
N ALA A 103 4.67 -7.07 1.93
CA ALA A 103 3.36 -7.42 1.37
C ALA A 103 2.98 -6.53 0.18
N SER A 104 3.17 -5.21 0.29
CA SER A 104 2.87 -4.27 -0.78
C SER A 104 3.78 -4.43 -2.01
N ALA A 105 5.06 -4.75 -1.80
CA ALA A 105 6.00 -5.04 -2.88
C ALA A 105 5.61 -6.30 -3.65
N ILE A 106 5.19 -7.35 -2.94
CA ILE A 106 4.65 -8.57 -3.55
C ILE A 106 3.38 -8.24 -4.35
N ALA A 107 2.44 -7.48 -3.78
CA ALA A 107 1.22 -7.10 -4.48
C ALA A 107 1.49 -6.28 -5.76
N LEU A 108 2.48 -5.38 -5.74
CA LEU A 108 2.91 -4.66 -6.94
C LEU A 108 3.54 -5.60 -7.97
N TYR A 109 4.40 -6.53 -7.54
CA TYR A 109 5.04 -7.51 -8.42
C TYR A 109 4.02 -8.35 -9.18
N VAL A 110 2.97 -8.82 -8.50
CA VAL A 110 1.86 -9.60 -9.12
C VAL A 110 1.23 -8.81 -10.28
N VAL A 111 0.85 -7.56 -10.05
CA VAL A 111 0.23 -6.71 -11.08
C VAL A 111 1.18 -6.41 -12.24
N LEU A 112 2.49 -6.28 -11.98
CA LEU A 112 3.48 -6.11 -13.04
C LEU A 112 3.66 -7.35 -13.90
N GLN A 113 3.48 -8.56 -13.34
CA GLN A 113 3.56 -9.81 -14.09
C GLN A 113 2.35 -10.04 -14.99
N GLU A 114 1.14 -9.73 -14.50
CA GLU A 114 -0.08 -9.78 -15.32
C GLU A 114 0.03 -8.88 -16.56
N ARG A 115 0.63 -7.68 -16.41
CA ARG A 115 0.89 -6.75 -17.52
C ARG A 115 1.80 -7.36 -18.60
N ASN A 116 2.71 -8.26 -18.23
CA ASN A 116 3.66 -8.89 -19.15
C ASN A 116 3.08 -10.14 -19.84
N GLY A 117 1.76 -10.35 -19.77
CA GLY A 117 1.09 -11.48 -20.44
C GLY A 117 1.24 -12.82 -19.73
N LYS A 118 1.79 -12.83 -18.51
CA LYS A 118 1.76 -14.01 -17.63
C LYS A 118 0.47 -13.97 -16.83
N GLN A 119 -0.61 -14.55 -17.36
CA GLN A 119 -1.83 -14.76 -16.59
C GLN A 119 -1.51 -15.67 -15.39
N ILE A 120 -1.65 -15.15 -14.18
CA ILE A 120 -1.48 -15.93 -12.94
C ILE A 120 -2.75 -16.79 -12.67
N SER A 121 -3.82 -16.57 -13.45
CA SER A 121 -5.13 -17.22 -13.35
C SER A 121 -5.24 -18.62 -13.98
N ASP A 122 -4.19 -19.16 -14.60
CA ASP A 122 -4.23 -20.49 -15.25
C ASP A 122 -4.27 -21.68 -14.26
N VAL A 123 -4.45 -21.45 -12.96
CA VAL A 123 -4.48 -22.50 -11.93
C VAL A 123 -5.91 -22.94 -11.54
N GLU A 124 -6.97 -22.25 -11.97
CA GLU A 124 -8.35 -22.52 -11.49
C GLU A 124 -9.31 -23.20 -12.48
N ASN A 125 -8.84 -23.78 -13.59
CA ASN A 125 -9.73 -24.63 -14.39
C ASN A 125 -9.03 -25.87 -14.97
N PRO A 126 -9.13 -27.06 -14.33
CA PRO A 126 -8.86 -28.29 -15.04
C PRO A 126 -9.94 -28.46 -16.11
N ILE A 127 -9.52 -28.42 -17.36
CA ILE A 127 -10.36 -28.78 -18.51
C ILE A 127 -10.83 -30.22 -18.27
N ILE A 128 -12.14 -30.42 -18.05
CA ILE A 128 -12.80 -31.72 -18.16
C ILE A 128 -13.40 -31.83 -19.55
#